data_AF-A0A9D5RQN7-F1
#
_entry.id   AF-A0A9D5RQN7-F1
#
_cell.length_a   1.000
_cell.length_b   1.000
_cell.length_c   1.000
_cell.angle_alpha   90.00
_cell.angle_beta   90.00
_cell.angle_gamma   90.00
#
_symmetry.space_group_name_H-M   'P 1'
#
loop_
_entity.id
_entity.type
_entity.pdbx_description
1 polymer ?
#
loop_
_entity_poly.entity_id
_entity_poly.type
_entity_poly.pdbx_seq_one_letter_code
_entity_poly.pdbx_strand_id
1 'polypeptide(L)' 'MTDSYEDILNLPRPVSGRHPRMPIEDRAAQFAPFSALSGYEDAIREAAKQAEESARDEYGTRPLSDNDDKI' A
#
# COMPACT_ATOMS: atom_id res chain seq x y z
N MET A 1 10.17 -30.83 -26.61
CA MET A 1 10.80 -29.51 -26.42
C MET A 1 11.78 -29.69 -25.28
N THR A 2 13.06 -29.51 -25.56
CA THR A 2 14.15 -29.73 -24.61
C THR A 2 14.15 -28.64 -23.55
N ASP A 3 14.33 -29.02 -22.30
CA ASP A 3 14.44 -28.16 -21.14
C ASP A 3 15.70 -27.28 -21.20
N SER A 4 15.66 -26.23 -22.02
CA SER A 4 16.77 -25.32 -22.30
C SER A 4 17.24 -24.47 -21.10
N TYR A 5 16.72 -24.74 -19.90
CA TYR A 5 17.00 -24.00 -18.68
C TYR A 5 17.23 -24.91 -17.46
N GLU A 6 17.26 -26.24 -17.62
CA GLU A 6 17.50 -27.19 -16.52
C GLU A 6 18.79 -26.91 -15.75
N ASP A 7 19.80 -26.41 -16.46
CA ASP A 7 21.13 -26.04 -15.95
C ASP A 7 21.12 -24.77 -15.08
N ILE A 8 20.15 -23.89 -15.26
CA ILE A 8 20.02 -22.64 -14.50
C ILE A 8 18.84 -22.60 -13.51
N LEU A 9 17.87 -23.51 -13.64
CA LEU A 9 16.62 -23.51 -12.87
C LEU A 9 16.84 -23.60 -11.36
N ASN A 10 17.80 -24.43 -10.93
CA ASN A 10 18.07 -24.74 -9.53
C ASN A 10 19.27 -23.98 -8.94
N LEU A 11 19.83 -23.00 -9.68
CA LEU A 11 20.97 -22.24 -9.19
C LEU A 11 20.57 -21.34 -8.00
N PRO A 12 21.42 -21.24 -6.97
CA PRO A 12 21.17 -20.31 -5.87
C PRO A 12 21.17 -18.88 -6.41
N ARG A 13 20.26 -18.05 -5.89
CA ARG A 13 20.21 -16.64 -6.28
C ARG A 13 21.55 -15.97 -5.97
N PRO A 14 22.22 -15.32 -6.93
CA PRO A 14 23.49 -14.65 -6.69
C PRO A 14 23.32 -13.53 -5.66
N VAL A 15 24.31 -13.40 -4.78
CA VAL A 15 24.45 -12.30 -3.83
C VAL A 15 25.73 -11.57 -4.20
N SER A 16 25.64 -10.26 -4.41
CA SER A 16 26.81 -9.45 -4.73
C SER A 16 27.70 -9.35 -3.49
N GLY A 17 28.97 -9.73 -3.61
CA GLY A 17 29.96 -9.54 -2.55
C GLY A 17 30.37 -8.08 -2.35
N ARG A 18 30.20 -7.24 -3.38
CA ARG A 18 30.52 -5.81 -3.32
C ARG A 18 29.36 -4.97 -2.78
N HIS A 19 28.13 -5.37 -3.10
CA HIS A 19 26.92 -4.64 -2.76
C HIS A 19 26.01 -5.54 -1.92
N PRO A 20 26.13 -5.49 -0.58
CA PRO A 20 25.28 -6.29 0.29
C PRO A 20 23.81 -5.93 0.07
N ARG A 21 22.93 -6.90 0.29
CA ARG A 21 21.48 -6.67 0.18
C ARG A 21 21.02 -5.76 1.31
N MET A 22 20.12 -4.83 0.98
CA MET A 22 19.47 -3.98 1.96
C MET A 22 18.66 -4.82 2.97
N PRO A 23 18.78 -4.56 4.29
CA PRO A 23 17.95 -5.18 5.32
C PRO A 23 16.45 -5.05 5.05
N ILE A 24 15.63 -5.93 5.63
CA ILE A 24 14.17 -5.91 5.40
C ILE A 24 13.53 -4.63 5.93
N GLU A 25 14.01 -4.16 7.09
CA GLU A 25 13.52 -2.95 7.75
C GLU A 25 13.75 -1.70 6.90
N ASP A 26 14.97 -1.54 6.38
CA ASP A 26 15.31 -0.44 5.46
C ASP A 26 14.49 -0.49 4.17
N ARG A 27 14.19 -1.70 3.67
CA ARG A 27 13.27 -1.86 2.53
C ARG A 27 11.85 -1.42 2.88
N ALA A 28 11.36 -1.73 4.08
CA ALA A 28 10.03 -1.32 4.53
C ALA A 28 9.94 0.20 4.75
N ALA A 29 11.01 0.84 5.23
CA ALA A 29 11.06 2.28 5.46
C ALA A 29 10.80 3.11 4.18
N GLN A 30 11.20 2.61 3.00
CA GLN A 30 10.90 3.25 1.71
C GLN A 30 9.39 3.39 1.46
N PHE A 31 8.59 2.50 2.03
CA PHE A 31 7.14 2.46 1.90
C PHE A 31 6.42 2.91 3.18
N ALA A 32 7.07 3.71 4.02
CA ALA A 32 6.52 4.19 5.29
C ALA A 32 6.23 5.71 5.31
N PRO A 33 5.50 6.29 4.33
CA PRO A 33 5.32 7.73 4.17
C PRO A 33 4.59 8.41 5.35
N PHE A 34 3.85 7.64 6.16
CA PHE A 34 3.07 8.15 7.29
C PHE A 34 3.55 7.60 8.65
N SER A 35 4.73 7.00 8.70
CA SER A 35 5.29 6.46 9.96
C SER A 35 5.43 7.51 11.06
N ALA A 36 5.64 8.77 10.70
CA ALA A 36 5.69 9.89 11.64
C ALA A 36 4.35 10.20 12.34
N LEU A 37 3.23 9.65 11.83
CA LEU A 37 1.89 9.87 12.39
C LEU A 37 1.54 8.89 13.51
N SER A 38 2.38 7.88 13.76
CA SER A 38 2.22 7.01 14.93
C SER A 38 2.32 7.84 16.22
N GLY A 39 1.35 7.70 17.12
CA GLY A 39 1.19 8.52 18.33
C GLY A 39 0.29 9.76 18.18
N TYR A 40 -0.20 10.04 16.96
CA TYR A 40 -1.17 11.12 16.70
C TYR A 40 -2.57 10.60 16.38
N GLU A 41 -2.95 9.42 16.90
CA GLU A 41 -4.20 8.73 16.55
C GLU A 41 -5.44 9.58 16.82
N ASP A 42 -5.43 10.35 17.92
CA ASP A 42 -6.54 11.23 18.28
C ASP A 42 -6.70 12.40 17.30
N ALA A 43 -5.59 13.02 16.89
CA ALA A 43 -5.61 14.10 15.90
C ALA A 43 -6.07 13.60 14.53
N ILE A 44 -5.64 12.40 14.11
CA ILE A 44 -6.09 11.76 12.87
C ILE A 44 -7.59 11.48 12.93
N ARG A 45 -8.10 11.02 14.08
CA ARG A 45 -9.52 10.71 14.26
C ARG A 45 -10.40 11.97 14.15
N GLU A 46 -9.97 13.07 14.75
CA GLU A 46 -10.70 14.34 14.65
C GLU A 46 -10.64 14.92 13.23
N ALA A 47 -9.49 14.83 12.56
CA ALA A 47 -9.37 15.20 11.15
C ALA A 47 -10.28 14.38 10.24
N ALA A 48 -10.45 13.08 10.51
CA ALA A 48 -11.36 12.21 9.77
C ALA A 48 -12.84 12.65 9.91
N LYS A 49 -13.28 13.02 11.13
CA LYS A 49 -14.63 13.54 11.35
C LYS A 49 -14.88 14.85 10.59
N GLN A 50 -13.93 15.78 10.65
CA GLN A 50 -14.04 17.06 9.93
C GLN A 50 -14.06 16.85 8.41
N ALA A 51 -13.26 15.91 7.90
CA ALA A 51 -13.28 15.55 6.49
C ALA A 51 -14.61 14.92 6.06
N GLU A 52 -15.22 14.08 6.90
CA GLU A 52 -16.55 13.51 6.65
C GLU A 52 -17.64 14.58 6.64
N GLU A 53 -17.62 15.50 7.61
CA GLU A 53 -18.54 16.65 7.66
C GLU A 53 -18.37 17.55 6.42
N SER A 54 -17.13 17.90 6.07
CA SER A 54 -16.83 18.71 4.89
C SER A 54 -17.26 18.02 3.58
N ALA A 55 -17.00 16.72 3.44
CA ALA A 55 -17.39 15.95 2.26
C ALA A 55 -18.92 15.84 2.13
N ARG A 56 -19.61 15.72 3.25
CA ARG A 56 -21.08 15.73 3.31
C ARG A 56 -21.65 17.07 2.87
N ASP A 57 -21.02 18.16 3.28
CA ASP A 57 -21.44 19.52 2.90
C ASP A 57 -21.16 19.83 1.43
N GLU A 58 -20.03 19.36 0.88
CA GLU A 58 -19.63 19.63 -0.50
C GLU A 58 -20.39 18.78 -1.53
N TYR A 59 -20.59 17.48 -1.27
CA TYR A 59 -21.23 16.59 -2.25
C TYR A 59 -22.72 16.36 -1.98
N GLY A 60 -23.24 16.81 -0.83
CA GLY A 60 -24.54 16.38 -0.31
C GLY A 60 -24.58 14.86 -0.12
N THR A 61 -25.57 14.33 0.58
CA THR A 61 -25.88 12.90 0.44
C THR A 61 -26.24 12.65 -1.02
N ARG A 62 -25.28 12.23 -1.86
CA ARG A 62 -25.60 11.74 -3.21
C ARG A 62 -26.59 10.60 -2.98
N PRO A 63 -27.86 10.71 -3.41
CA PRO A 63 -28.76 9.59 -3.31
C PRO A 63 -28.14 8.45 -4.12
N LEU A 64 -27.99 7.28 -3.51
CA LEU A 64 -27.67 6.05 -4.23
C LEU A 64 -28.75 5.94 -5.31
N SER A 65 -28.40 6.14 -6.58
CA SER A 65 -29.38 6.02 -7.65
C SER A 65 -29.83 4.56 -7.70
N ASP A 66 -31.14 4.31 -7.70
CA ASP A 66 -31.80 2.98 -7.71
C ASP A 66 -31.50 2.09 -8.95
N ASN A 67 -30.38 2.32 -9.64
CA ASN A 67 -30.06 1.69 -10.93
C ASN A 67 -29.26 0.38 -10.82
N ASP A 68 -28.97 -0.12 -9.62
CA ASP A 68 -28.17 -1.35 -9.45
C ASP A 68 -29.00 -2.64 -9.30
N ASP A 69 -30.34 -2.57 -9.30
CA ASP A 69 -31.24 -3.75 -9.17
C ASP A 69 -31.59 -4.44 -10.50
N LYS A 70 -30.78 -4.26 -11.55
CA LYS A 70 -30.93 -5.00 -12.82
C LYS A 70 -29.63 -5.65 -13.28
N ILE A 71 -29.28 -6.76 -12.63
CA ILE A 71 -28.54 -7.87 -13.24
C ILE A 71 -29.33 -9.15 -13.00
#